data_AF-A0AAU2AG03-F1
#
_entry.id   AF-A0AAU2AG03-F1
#
_cell.length_a   1.000
_cell.length_b   1.000
_cell.length_c   1.000
_cell.angle_alpha   90.00
_cell.angle_beta   90.00
_cell.angle_gamma   90.00
#
_symmetry.space_group_name_H-M   'P 1'
#
loop_
_entity.id
_entity.type
_entity.pdbx_description
1 polymer ?
#
loop_
_entity_poly.entity_id
_entity_poly.type
_entity_poly.pdbx_seq_one_letter_code
_entity_poly.pdbx_strand_id
1 'polypeptide(L)'
;MGGSLAGLLAAHVLAGHADRVTVVERDRFPDGTGARPGVPQGRHPHVLLQGGQSAMESLLPGFLEELREAGAPRVGLPSDLVLWQNGRWFRRVPPSTHIYTGSRAQLEGLVRRRVLADPAIGVVEGTDVVGLLGDASRVRGVRLRDRSDGADAEHRELEADLVVDASGSGTKAPQWLAAIGAETAHEETIDTGLAYASRVYRGRDGVLGGDTLGYYVYPNPEQVHGGGALPLEDGSHLVIVSGLRGDEPPKGDDEFETYTKRLGHPLLDRWIEEAEPLSSAFGYRRTANIRRRYDLPGRRPAGFLATGDALCTFNPIYGQGMAVAAMSAVALRDALADRRRTPTTRRVQQAVLAASRLAWDISAGADRKMPGAVGTAVEGAPTDRVADWYLRRVTERSPGDPVVGRAFRAVLTLSAPVSALFAPPVARAVLFGPPGPTPTRPPEALEEPVEPGH
;
A
#
# COMPACT_ATOMS: atom_id res chain seq x y z
N MET A 1 -3.83 -4.96 18.31
CA MET A 1 -3.40 -6.29 17.85
C MET A 1 -2.62 -6.10 16.56
N GLY A 2 -1.38 -6.59 16.49
CA GLY A 2 -0.44 -6.36 15.38
C GLY A 2 0.45 -5.14 15.61
N GLY A 3 1.77 -5.32 15.46
CA GLY A 3 2.81 -4.30 15.60
C GLY A 3 3.44 -3.92 14.24
N SER A 4 2.64 -3.93 13.17
CA SER A 4 3.03 -3.35 11.87
C SER A 4 2.74 -1.84 11.84
N LEU A 5 3.04 -1.19 10.72
CA LEU A 5 2.81 0.26 10.54
C LEU A 5 1.41 0.72 10.99
N ALA A 6 0.34 0.00 10.59
CA ALA A 6 -1.03 0.38 10.96
C ALA A 6 -1.28 0.29 12.48
N GLY A 7 -0.74 -0.75 13.13
CA GLY A 7 -0.89 -0.96 14.57
C GLY A 7 -0.09 0.06 15.39
N LEU A 8 1.15 0.36 14.97
CA LEU A 8 2.00 1.35 15.61
C LEU A 8 1.43 2.76 15.49
N LEU A 9 0.95 3.16 14.31
CA LEU A 9 0.34 4.48 14.13
C LEU A 9 -1.00 4.60 14.87
N ALA A 10 -1.80 3.53 14.92
CA ALA A 10 -3.00 3.52 15.75
C ALA A 10 -2.66 3.63 17.25
N ALA A 11 -1.63 2.92 17.72
CA ALA A 11 -1.16 3.02 19.10
C ALA A 11 -0.69 4.43 19.46
N HIS A 12 0.10 5.06 18.58
CA HIS A 12 0.55 6.43 18.72
C HIS A 12 -0.61 7.42 18.89
N VAL A 13 -1.64 7.30 18.05
CA VAL A 13 -2.83 8.14 18.17
C VAL A 13 -3.57 7.87 19.49
N LEU A 14 -3.76 6.60 19.84
CA LEU A 14 -4.51 6.20 21.03
C LEU A 14 -3.82 6.53 22.35
N ALA A 15 -2.49 6.63 22.38
CA ALA A 15 -1.74 7.06 23.57
C ALA A 15 -2.14 8.47 24.03
N GLY A 16 -2.57 9.33 23.09
CA GLY A 16 -3.14 10.64 23.43
C GLY A 16 -4.53 10.58 24.05
N HIS A 17 -5.20 9.42 24.09
CA HIS A 17 -6.60 9.26 24.49
C HIS A 17 -6.85 8.14 25.52
N ALA A 18 -5.82 7.38 25.91
CA ALA A 18 -5.91 6.27 26.84
C ALA A 18 -4.74 6.32 27.84
N ASP A 19 -4.98 5.87 29.08
CA ASP A 19 -3.94 5.82 30.11
C ASP A 19 -2.84 4.81 29.78
N ARG A 20 -3.18 3.77 29.01
CA ARG A 20 -2.26 2.71 28.58
C ARG A 20 -2.71 2.12 27.24
N VAL A 21 -1.74 1.88 26.36
CA VAL A 21 -1.92 1.16 25.10
C VAL A 21 -1.00 -0.05 25.07
N THR A 22 -1.55 -1.23 24.80
CA THR A 22 -0.75 -2.47 24.67
C THR A 22 -0.80 -2.98 23.24
N VAL A 23 0.36 -3.02 22.58
CA VAL A 23 0.53 -3.64 21.26
C VAL A 23 0.89 -5.11 21.45
N VAL A 24 -0.01 -6.01 21.08
CA VAL A 24 0.26 -7.45 21.04
C VAL A 24 0.76 -7.82 19.64
N GLU A 25 1.99 -8.32 19.54
CA GLU A 25 2.65 -8.72 18.31
C GLU A 25 3.03 -10.20 18.37
N ARG A 26 2.74 -10.92 17.29
CA ARG A 26 3.05 -12.35 17.18
C ARG A 26 4.54 -12.59 17.00
N ASP A 27 5.23 -11.70 16.29
CA ASP A 27 6.68 -11.83 16.09
C ASP A 27 7.45 -11.21 17.27
N ARG A 28 8.75 -11.46 17.29
CA ARG A 28 9.70 -10.63 18.04
C ARG A 28 10.29 -9.59 17.10
N PHE A 29 10.40 -8.36 17.57
CA PHE A 29 11.01 -7.27 16.84
C PHE A 29 12.52 -7.51 16.71
N PRO A 30 13.08 -7.42 15.50
CA PRO A 30 14.52 -7.52 15.33
C PRO A 30 15.21 -6.29 15.93
N ASP A 31 16.43 -6.48 16.44
CA ASP A 31 17.33 -5.41 16.90
C ASP A 31 17.77 -4.45 15.77
N GLY A 32 17.36 -4.71 14.51
CA GLY A 32 17.68 -3.91 13.33
C GLY A 32 16.59 -3.93 12.24
N THR A 33 16.97 -3.74 10.98
CA THR A 33 16.07 -3.64 9.80
C THR A 33 15.75 -5.00 9.16
N GLY A 34 15.73 -6.07 9.95
CA GLY A 34 15.43 -7.41 9.44
C GLY A 34 13.96 -7.58 9.04
N ALA A 35 13.72 -8.37 7.97
CA ALA A 35 12.36 -8.77 7.59
C ALA A 35 11.74 -9.68 8.67
N ARG A 36 10.45 -9.47 8.97
CA ARG A 36 9.72 -10.24 9.99
C ARG A 36 8.85 -11.34 9.35
N PRO A 37 8.76 -12.55 9.93
CA PRO A 37 7.92 -13.63 9.39
C PRO A 37 6.44 -13.27 9.25
N GLY A 38 5.89 -12.49 10.16
CA GLY A 38 4.50 -12.00 10.18
C GLY A 38 4.22 -10.88 9.16
N VAL A 39 5.25 -10.36 8.48
CA VAL A 39 5.13 -9.41 7.38
C VAL A 39 5.78 -10.02 6.11
N PRO A 40 5.23 -11.12 5.57
CA PRO A 40 5.82 -11.81 4.42
C PRO A 40 5.92 -10.91 3.18
N GLN A 41 5.05 -9.90 3.09
CA GLN A 41 5.10 -8.91 2.02
C GLN A 41 6.38 -8.05 2.08
N GLY A 42 7.03 -7.90 3.24
CA GLY A 42 8.18 -7.01 3.43
C GLY A 42 9.40 -7.29 2.54
N ARG A 43 9.41 -8.42 1.81
CA ARG A 43 10.42 -8.78 0.80
C ARG A 43 10.11 -8.29 -0.62
N HIS A 44 8.97 -7.63 -0.81
CA HIS A 44 8.53 -7.03 -2.07
C HIS A 44 8.71 -5.51 -2.02
N PRO A 45 8.71 -4.78 -3.15
CA PRO A 45 8.87 -3.34 -3.13
C PRO A 45 7.71 -2.70 -2.38
N HIS A 46 8.06 -1.71 -1.56
CA HIS A 46 7.13 -0.85 -0.87
C HIS A 46 7.48 0.58 -1.21
N VAL A 47 6.45 1.39 -1.43
CA VAL A 47 6.61 2.81 -1.70
C VAL A 47 5.77 3.61 -0.73
N LEU A 48 6.34 4.67 -0.16
CA LEU A 48 5.57 5.63 0.60
C LEU A 48 5.09 6.73 -0.34
N LEU A 49 3.82 6.62 -0.76
CA LEU A 49 3.17 7.60 -1.64
C LEU A 49 3.03 8.96 -0.94
N GLN A 50 2.94 10.05 -1.72
CA GLN A 50 2.91 11.42 -1.22
C GLN A 50 1.79 11.71 -0.20
N GLY A 51 0.59 11.14 -0.38
CA GLY A 51 -0.48 11.23 0.62
C GLY A 51 -0.10 10.57 1.95
N GLY A 52 0.58 9.43 1.88
CA GLY A 52 1.17 8.75 3.03
C GLY A 52 2.27 9.55 3.70
N GLN A 53 3.15 10.19 2.94
CA GLN A 53 4.20 11.08 3.47
C GLN A 53 3.60 12.21 4.30
N SER A 54 2.58 12.88 3.76
CA SER A 54 1.90 13.99 4.45
C SER A 54 1.21 13.51 5.75
N ALA A 55 0.59 12.33 5.71
CA ALA A 55 -0.03 11.73 6.89
C ALA A 55 1.01 11.32 7.94
N MET A 56 2.11 10.70 7.54
CA MET A 56 3.22 10.33 8.42
C MET A 56 3.83 11.55 9.09
N GLU A 57 4.11 12.62 8.33
CA GLU A 57 4.67 13.86 8.87
C GLU A 57 3.70 14.57 9.82
N SER A 58 2.39 14.50 9.56
CA SER A 58 1.36 15.03 10.46
C SER A 58 1.23 14.26 11.77
N LEU A 59 1.49 12.95 11.76
CA LEU A 59 1.43 12.10 12.95
C LEU A 59 2.75 12.13 13.72
N LEU A 60 3.89 12.07 13.02
CA LEU A 60 5.24 11.98 13.57
C LEU A 60 6.10 13.11 12.97
N PRO A 61 5.99 14.36 13.44
CA PRO A 61 6.75 15.48 12.88
C PRO A 61 8.27 15.22 12.82
N GLY A 62 8.91 15.58 11.71
CA GLY A 62 10.31 15.31 11.41
C GLY A 62 10.61 13.89 10.94
N PHE A 63 9.59 13.07 10.66
CA PHE A 63 9.77 11.68 10.25
C PHE A 63 10.37 11.58 8.85
N LEU A 64 9.93 12.42 7.91
CA LEU A 64 10.44 12.39 6.55
C LEU A 64 11.92 12.80 6.47
N GLU A 65 12.35 13.71 7.35
CA GLU A 65 13.75 14.10 7.43
C GLU A 65 14.61 12.97 7.97
N GLU A 66 14.19 12.30 9.06
CA GLU A 66 14.89 11.12 9.59
C GLU A 66 14.95 9.98 8.55
N LEU A 67 13.87 9.78 7.79
CA LEU A 67 13.83 8.80 6.71
C LEU A 67 14.85 9.12 5.60
N ARG A 68 14.99 10.40 5.26
CA ARG A 68 16.00 10.89 4.30
C ARG A 68 17.42 10.72 4.84
N GLU A 69 17.66 11.06 6.11
CA GLU A 69 18.95 10.87 6.78
C GLU A 69 19.34 9.40 6.90
N ALA A 70 18.36 8.50 7.04
CA ALA A 70 18.56 7.06 7.01
C ALA A 70 18.89 6.51 5.60
N GLY A 71 18.89 7.36 4.56
CA GLY A 71 19.27 6.98 3.20
C GLY A 71 18.15 6.42 2.35
N ALA A 72 16.88 6.56 2.75
CA ALA A 72 15.76 6.10 1.93
C ALA A 72 15.73 6.84 0.58
N PRO A 73 15.73 6.14 -0.57
CA PRO A 73 15.75 6.82 -1.85
C PRO A 73 14.46 7.61 -2.10
N ARG A 74 14.62 8.87 -2.52
CA ARG A 74 13.52 9.78 -2.85
C ARG A 74 13.43 9.92 -4.36
N VAL A 75 12.41 9.30 -4.95
CA VAL A 75 12.22 9.20 -6.40
C VAL A 75 11.16 10.19 -6.86
N GLY A 76 11.53 11.11 -7.76
CA GLY A 76 10.67 12.09 -8.41
C GLY A 76 9.95 11.52 -9.63
N LEU A 77 8.62 11.75 -9.72
CA LEU A 77 7.80 11.24 -10.82
C LEU A 77 7.27 12.37 -11.73
N PRO A 78 7.37 12.21 -13.07
CA PRO A 78 7.87 11.04 -13.80
C PRO A 78 9.38 11.14 -14.16
N SER A 79 10.12 12.08 -13.58
CA SER A 79 11.49 12.41 -14.01
C SER A 79 12.52 11.31 -13.78
N ASP A 80 12.42 10.59 -12.67
CA ASP A 80 13.50 9.72 -12.20
C ASP A 80 13.27 8.25 -12.59
N LEU A 81 12.06 7.92 -13.06
CA LEU A 81 11.67 6.60 -13.53
C LEU A 81 11.38 6.59 -15.03
N VAL A 82 11.83 5.53 -15.70
CA VAL A 82 11.36 5.20 -17.05
C VAL A 82 10.07 4.39 -16.92
N LEU A 83 8.94 4.99 -17.33
CA LEU A 83 7.61 4.41 -17.15
C LEU A 83 6.97 4.03 -18.48
N TRP A 84 6.42 2.82 -18.54
CA TRP A 84 5.63 2.31 -19.65
C TRP A 84 4.22 1.94 -19.20
N GLN A 85 3.21 2.48 -19.86
CA GLN A 85 1.80 2.12 -19.62
C GLN A 85 1.00 2.20 -20.92
N ASN A 86 0.14 1.20 -21.15
CA ASN A 86 -0.79 1.17 -22.29
C ASN A 86 -0.11 1.45 -23.65
N GLY A 87 1.05 0.84 -23.88
CA GLY A 87 1.78 0.99 -25.14
C GLY A 87 2.53 2.31 -25.31
N ARG A 88 2.65 3.13 -24.25
CA ARG A 88 3.24 4.48 -24.32
C ARG A 88 4.32 4.69 -23.26
N TRP A 89 5.39 5.36 -23.66
CA TRP A 89 6.38 5.92 -22.75
C TRP A 89 5.85 7.23 -22.14
N PHE A 90 6.13 7.42 -20.85
CA PHE A 90 5.93 8.73 -20.22
C PHE A 90 7.06 9.67 -20.62
N ARG A 91 6.73 10.94 -20.86
CA ARG A 91 7.73 12.00 -20.95
C ARG A 91 8.42 12.19 -19.60
N ARG A 92 9.74 12.40 -19.61
CA ARG A 92 10.53 12.73 -18.42
C ARG A 92 10.56 14.24 -18.24
N VAL A 93 9.46 14.78 -17.74
CA VAL A 93 9.33 16.19 -17.35
C VAL A 93 9.70 16.39 -15.87
N PRO A 94 9.96 17.63 -15.41
CA PRO A 94 10.25 17.90 -14.00
C PRO A 94 9.23 17.24 -13.04
N PRO A 95 9.69 16.71 -11.89
CA PRO A 95 8.86 15.92 -11.01
C PRO A 95 7.69 16.74 -10.46
N SER A 96 6.52 16.13 -10.46
CA SER A 96 5.29 16.71 -9.90
C SER A 96 4.89 16.10 -8.57
N THR A 97 5.47 14.97 -8.22
CA THR A 97 5.31 14.26 -6.95
C THR A 97 6.58 13.45 -6.68
N HIS A 98 6.76 13.04 -5.43
CA HIS A 98 7.88 12.21 -5.01
C HIS A 98 7.35 11.03 -4.22
N ILE A 99 8.00 9.89 -4.36
CA ILE A 99 7.79 8.70 -3.54
C ILE A 99 9.09 8.38 -2.80
N TYR A 100 8.99 7.83 -1.59
CA TYR A 100 10.13 7.14 -0.99
C TYR A 100 10.06 5.66 -1.34
N THR A 101 11.17 5.13 -1.83
CA THR A 101 11.40 3.69 -1.96
C THR A 101 12.29 3.22 -0.81
N GLY A 102 12.83 2.00 -0.89
CA GLY A 102 13.61 1.40 0.19
C GLY A 102 12.90 0.22 0.85
N SER A 103 13.59 -0.38 1.81
CA SER A 103 13.04 -1.51 2.55
C SER A 103 11.91 -1.08 3.47
N ARG A 104 10.84 -1.88 3.51
CA ARG A 104 9.76 -1.69 4.48
C ARG A 104 10.27 -1.76 5.92
N ALA A 105 11.31 -2.58 6.16
CA ALA A 105 11.85 -2.80 7.48
C ALA A 105 12.58 -1.58 8.05
N GLN A 106 13.28 -0.80 7.21
CA GLN A 106 13.84 0.49 7.62
C GLN A 106 12.73 1.42 8.09
N LEU A 107 11.71 1.65 7.25
CA LEU A 107 10.60 2.54 7.57
C LEU A 107 9.83 2.11 8.82
N GLU A 108 9.45 0.83 8.93
CA GLU A 108 8.76 0.31 10.12
C GLU A 108 9.65 0.43 11.37
N GLY A 109 10.97 0.24 11.24
CA GLY A 109 11.93 0.40 12.32
C GLY A 109 11.98 1.83 12.87
N LEU A 110 12.01 2.84 12.00
CA LEU A 110 11.97 4.26 12.39
C LEU A 110 10.66 4.59 13.13
N VAL A 111 9.51 4.15 12.58
CA VAL A 111 8.20 4.36 13.21
C VAL A 111 8.13 3.68 14.56
N ARG A 112 8.53 2.41 14.64
CA ARG A 112 8.52 1.64 15.88
C ARG A 112 9.34 2.33 16.96
N ARG A 113 10.56 2.79 16.63
CA ARG A 113 11.41 3.51 17.59
C ARG A 113 10.71 4.77 18.14
N ARG A 114 10.09 5.57 17.27
CA ARG A 114 9.38 6.79 17.70
C ARG A 114 8.15 6.47 18.55
N VAL A 115 7.33 5.53 18.11
CA VAL A 115 6.08 5.19 18.79
C VAL A 115 6.37 4.58 20.16
N LEU A 116 7.33 3.66 20.26
CA LEU A 116 7.64 2.98 21.52
C LEU A 116 8.50 3.82 22.48
N ALA A 117 8.89 5.03 22.10
CA ALA A 117 9.48 6.00 23.03
C ALA A 117 8.43 6.60 23.99
N ASP A 118 7.14 6.49 23.66
CA ASP A 118 6.05 6.91 24.55
C ASP A 118 5.82 5.87 25.65
N PRO A 119 5.97 6.23 26.94
CA PRO A 119 5.83 5.29 28.06
C PRO A 119 4.40 4.76 28.24
N ALA A 120 3.38 5.40 27.64
CA ALA A 120 2.01 4.88 27.65
C ALA A 120 1.85 3.65 26.74
N ILE A 121 2.80 3.40 25.83
CA ILE A 121 2.73 2.33 24.83
C ILE A 121 3.65 1.17 25.24
N GLY A 122 3.04 0.06 25.66
CA GLY A 122 3.73 -1.20 25.92
C GLY A 122 3.59 -2.19 24.77
N VAL A 123 4.52 -3.16 24.69
CA VAL A 123 4.48 -4.25 23.71
C VAL A 123 4.50 -5.59 24.40
N VAL A 124 3.69 -6.53 23.91
CA VAL A 124 3.75 -7.95 24.24
C VAL A 124 4.11 -8.71 22.96
N GLU A 125 5.36 -9.11 22.84
CA GLU A 125 5.92 -9.80 21.67
C GLU A 125 5.74 -11.32 21.76
N GLY A 126 5.99 -12.02 20.65
CA GLY A 126 5.96 -13.48 20.63
C GLY A 126 4.60 -14.10 21.00
N THR A 127 3.52 -13.31 20.92
CA THR A 127 2.21 -13.68 21.49
C THR A 127 1.13 -13.61 20.42
N ASP A 128 0.43 -14.72 20.24
CA ASP A 128 -0.73 -14.77 19.34
C ASP A 128 -1.99 -14.28 20.10
N VAL A 129 -2.77 -13.41 19.46
CA VAL A 129 -4.18 -13.24 19.86
C VAL A 129 -4.98 -14.37 19.24
N VAL A 130 -5.77 -15.06 20.05
CA VAL A 130 -6.52 -16.26 19.64
C VAL A 130 -8.04 -16.10 19.80
N GLY A 131 -8.50 -15.01 20.39
CA GLY A 131 -9.92 -14.70 20.53
C GLY A 131 -10.19 -13.33 21.14
N LEU A 132 -11.46 -12.93 21.13
CA LEU A 132 -11.96 -11.72 21.80
C LEU A 132 -12.64 -12.10 23.12
N LEU A 133 -12.58 -11.18 24.08
CA LEU A 133 -13.38 -11.21 25.31
C LEU A 133 -14.62 -10.32 25.15
N GLY A 134 -15.73 -10.73 25.75
CA GLY A 134 -17.00 -10.00 25.72
C GLY A 134 -18.11 -10.77 25.03
N ASP A 135 -19.05 -10.03 24.45
CA ASP A 135 -20.29 -10.55 23.87
C ASP A 135 -20.71 -9.74 22.62
N ALA A 136 -21.89 -10.05 22.08
CA ALA A 136 -22.42 -9.42 20.87
C ALA A 136 -22.65 -7.91 20.99
N SER A 137 -22.65 -7.35 22.20
CA SER A 137 -22.86 -5.93 22.49
C SER A 137 -21.55 -5.16 22.71
N ARG A 138 -20.53 -5.80 23.31
CA ARG A 138 -19.26 -5.13 23.64
C ARG A 138 -18.08 -6.10 23.70
N VAL A 139 -16.99 -5.71 23.04
CA VAL A 139 -15.66 -6.31 23.22
C VAL A 139 -14.98 -5.68 24.44
N ARG A 140 -14.36 -6.52 25.27
CA ARG A 140 -13.76 -6.14 26.57
C ARG A 140 -12.30 -6.55 26.70
N GLY A 141 -11.69 -7.06 25.62
CA GLY A 141 -10.30 -7.51 25.64
C GLY A 141 -10.04 -8.64 24.66
N VAL A 142 -8.92 -9.33 24.87
CA VAL A 142 -8.42 -10.38 23.99
C VAL A 142 -7.93 -11.59 24.78
N ARG A 143 -7.99 -12.77 24.15
CA ARG A 143 -7.32 -14.00 24.62
C ARG A 143 -5.97 -14.13 23.95
N LEU A 144 -4.95 -14.38 24.74
CA LEU A 144 -3.55 -14.46 24.35
C LEU A 144 -3.04 -15.88 24.52
N ARG A 145 -2.10 -16.26 23.66
CA ARG A 145 -1.32 -17.49 23.77
C ARG A 145 0.13 -17.18 23.42
N ASP A 146 1.07 -17.56 24.28
CA ASP A 146 2.49 -17.46 23.93
C ASP A 146 2.79 -18.45 22.80
N ARG A 147 3.67 -18.07 21.88
CA ARG A 147 4.08 -18.93 20.77
C ARG A 147 5.01 -20.05 21.19
N SER A 148 5.66 -19.95 22.35
CA SER A 148 6.40 -21.08 22.93
C SER A 148 5.49 -22.18 23.44
N ASP A 149 4.22 -21.88 23.68
CA ASP A 149 3.32 -22.78 24.36
C ASP A 149 2.65 -23.76 23.37
N GLY A 150 2.36 -24.97 23.87
CA GLY A 150 1.60 -25.97 23.12
C GLY A 150 0.17 -25.51 22.80
N ALA A 151 -0.47 -26.14 21.82
CA ALA A 151 -1.83 -25.77 21.40
C ALA A 151 -2.88 -25.86 22.52
N ASP A 152 -2.63 -26.72 23.51
CA ASP A 152 -3.52 -26.98 24.66
C ASP A 152 -3.19 -26.14 25.90
N ALA A 153 -2.24 -25.21 25.81
CA ALA A 153 -1.88 -24.34 26.92
C ALA A 153 -3.02 -23.37 27.27
N GLU A 154 -3.12 -23.04 28.56
CA GLU A 154 -4.16 -22.15 29.07
C GLU A 154 -4.01 -20.74 28.47
N HIS A 155 -5.10 -20.20 27.94
CA HIS A 155 -5.09 -18.87 27.34
C HIS A 155 -5.06 -17.80 28.43
N ARG A 156 -4.13 -16.84 28.30
CA ARG A 156 -4.11 -15.65 29.17
C ARG A 156 -5.09 -14.61 28.68
N GLU A 157 -5.90 -14.06 29.56
CA GLU A 157 -6.82 -12.97 29.23
C GLU A 157 -6.15 -11.60 29.43
N LEU A 158 -6.38 -10.67 28.50
CA LEU A 158 -5.97 -9.28 28.59
C LEU A 158 -7.18 -8.38 28.35
N GLU A 159 -7.66 -7.76 29.43
CA GLU A 159 -8.79 -6.81 29.38
C GLU A 159 -8.39 -5.48 28.72
N ALA A 160 -9.34 -4.88 28.01
CA ALA A 160 -9.19 -3.58 27.37
C ALA A 160 -10.56 -2.91 27.13
N ASP A 161 -10.61 -1.59 27.28
CA ASP A 161 -11.81 -0.80 26.97
C ASP A 161 -12.10 -0.71 25.46
N LEU A 162 -11.04 -0.81 24.65
CA LEU A 162 -11.03 -0.77 23.20
C LEU A 162 -9.99 -1.75 22.65
N VAL A 163 -10.41 -2.61 21.72
CA VAL A 163 -9.53 -3.49 20.96
C VAL A 163 -9.44 -2.99 19.53
N VAL A 164 -8.23 -2.74 19.05
CA VAL A 164 -7.97 -2.40 17.64
C VAL A 164 -7.29 -3.56 16.93
N ASP A 165 -7.93 -4.06 15.88
CA ASP A 165 -7.35 -5.03 14.97
C ASP A 165 -6.55 -4.35 13.86
N ALA A 166 -5.23 -4.53 13.92
CA ALA A 166 -4.26 -4.15 12.91
C ALA A 166 -3.39 -5.37 12.52
N SER A 167 -3.96 -6.58 12.61
CA SER A 167 -3.27 -7.85 12.27
C SER A 167 -3.09 -8.08 10.77
N GLY A 168 -3.54 -7.12 9.96
CA GLY A 168 -3.36 -7.09 8.51
C GLY A 168 -4.29 -8.04 7.76
N SER A 169 -3.91 -8.40 6.53
CA SER A 169 -4.74 -9.22 5.63
C SER A 169 -5.00 -10.64 6.15
N GLY A 170 -4.22 -11.10 7.13
CA GLY A 170 -4.39 -12.37 7.84
C GLY A 170 -5.36 -12.34 9.02
N THR A 171 -6.11 -11.24 9.21
CA THR A 171 -7.04 -11.06 10.34
C THR A 171 -7.97 -12.26 10.54
N LYS A 172 -8.24 -12.55 11.82
CA LYS A 172 -9.23 -13.53 12.29
C LYS A 172 -10.41 -12.87 13.02
N ALA A 173 -10.51 -11.54 12.94
CA ALA A 173 -11.58 -10.79 13.60
C ALA A 173 -12.99 -11.23 13.21
N PRO A 174 -13.32 -11.58 11.94
CA PRO A 174 -14.64 -12.11 11.62
C PRO A 174 -14.98 -13.36 12.43
N GLN A 175 -14.05 -14.31 12.55
CA GLN A 175 -14.26 -15.55 13.32
C GLN A 175 -14.39 -15.25 14.82
N TRP A 176 -13.56 -14.36 15.36
CA TRP A 176 -13.61 -14.02 16.78
C TRP A 176 -14.87 -13.22 17.17
N LEU A 177 -15.34 -12.34 16.30
CA LEU A 177 -16.60 -11.60 16.50
C LEU A 177 -17.80 -12.56 16.46
N ALA A 178 -17.83 -13.48 15.50
CA ALA A 178 -18.86 -14.52 15.45
C ALA A 178 -18.88 -15.39 16.72
N ALA A 179 -17.71 -15.75 17.25
CA ALA A 179 -17.57 -16.57 18.45
C ALA A 179 -18.14 -15.90 19.72
N ILE A 180 -18.14 -14.57 19.81
CA ILE A 180 -18.79 -13.82 20.90
C ILE A 180 -20.25 -13.46 20.59
N GLY A 181 -20.82 -14.00 19.51
CA GLY A 181 -22.20 -13.82 19.10
C GLY A 181 -22.48 -12.54 18.29
N ALA A 182 -21.46 -11.79 17.88
CA ALA A 182 -21.61 -10.67 16.97
C ALA A 182 -21.82 -11.15 15.52
N GLU A 183 -22.43 -10.30 14.70
CA GLU A 183 -22.55 -10.57 13.27
C GLU A 183 -21.25 -10.18 12.55
N THR A 184 -20.80 -11.02 11.62
CA THR A 184 -19.60 -10.78 10.82
C THR A 184 -19.79 -9.57 9.88
N ALA A 185 -18.71 -8.85 9.59
CA ALA A 185 -18.77 -7.79 8.60
C ALA A 185 -18.99 -8.37 7.20
N HIS A 186 -19.81 -7.71 6.39
CA HIS A 186 -19.91 -8.01 4.98
C HIS A 186 -18.55 -7.76 4.30
N GLU A 187 -18.05 -8.74 3.57
CA GLU A 187 -16.78 -8.64 2.83
C GLU A 187 -17.06 -8.39 1.34
N GLU A 188 -16.41 -7.37 0.80
CA GLU A 188 -16.37 -7.11 -0.63
C GLU A 188 -15.00 -7.52 -1.16
N THR A 189 -14.98 -8.40 -2.16
CA THR A 189 -13.74 -9.00 -2.67
C THR A 189 -13.62 -8.82 -4.17
N ILE A 190 -12.40 -8.50 -4.63
CA ILE A 190 -11.97 -8.56 -6.04
C ILE A 190 -10.64 -9.30 -6.08
N ASP A 191 -10.62 -10.44 -6.75
CA ASP A 191 -9.45 -11.29 -6.90
C ASP A 191 -9.14 -11.56 -8.38
N THR A 192 -8.06 -10.96 -8.85
CA THR A 192 -7.49 -11.20 -10.18
C THR A 192 -6.57 -12.43 -10.22
N GLY A 193 -6.26 -13.02 -9.05
CA GLY A 193 -5.25 -14.06 -8.89
C GLY A 193 -3.84 -13.57 -9.15
N LEU A 194 -3.60 -12.25 -9.03
CA LEU A 194 -2.29 -11.67 -9.25
C LEU A 194 -1.26 -12.30 -8.32
N ALA A 195 -0.09 -12.62 -8.84
CA ALA A 195 1.05 -13.10 -8.09
C ALA A 195 2.28 -12.26 -8.43
N TYR A 196 3.16 -12.14 -7.44
CA TYR A 196 4.44 -11.46 -7.61
C TYR A 196 5.58 -12.42 -7.35
N ALA A 197 6.70 -12.14 -8.00
CA ALA A 197 8.01 -12.53 -7.50
C ALA A 197 8.89 -11.28 -7.38
N SER A 198 9.77 -11.27 -6.38
CA SER A 198 10.76 -10.22 -6.21
C SER A 198 12.13 -10.77 -5.87
N ARG A 199 13.16 -10.07 -6.32
CA ARG A 199 14.57 -10.40 -6.08
C ARG A 199 15.39 -9.12 -6.02
N VAL A 200 16.43 -9.11 -5.19
CA VAL A 200 17.33 -7.96 -5.04
C VAL A 200 18.53 -8.14 -5.95
N TYR A 201 18.90 -7.07 -6.65
CA TYR A 201 20.02 -7.02 -7.58
C TYR A 201 20.89 -5.79 -7.32
N ARG A 202 22.19 -5.89 -7.61
CA ARG A 202 23.12 -4.76 -7.67
C ARG A 202 23.54 -4.53 -9.12
N GLY A 203 23.24 -3.35 -9.65
CA GLY A 203 23.75 -2.93 -10.96
C GLY A 203 25.24 -2.62 -10.89
N ARG A 204 25.93 -2.66 -12.03
CA ARG A 204 27.39 -2.39 -12.14
C ARG A 204 27.80 -1.06 -11.54
N ASP A 205 27.02 0.00 -11.83
CA ASP A 205 27.31 1.37 -11.40
C ASP A 205 26.32 1.87 -10.31
N GLY A 206 25.52 0.98 -9.72
CA GLY A 206 24.50 1.36 -8.73
C GLY A 206 23.30 2.14 -9.30
N VAL A 207 23.18 2.26 -10.62
CA VAL A 207 22.04 2.84 -11.35
C VAL A 207 21.57 1.88 -12.45
N LEU A 208 20.36 2.11 -12.99
CA LEU A 208 19.85 1.35 -14.15
C LEU A 208 20.42 1.84 -15.49
N GLY A 209 20.98 3.05 -15.51
CA GLY A 209 21.65 3.66 -16.67
C GLY A 209 21.53 5.19 -16.66
N GLY A 210 22.66 5.89 -16.75
CA GLY A 210 22.71 7.36 -16.63
C GLY A 210 22.06 7.84 -15.32
N ASP A 211 21.20 8.84 -15.40
CA ASP A 211 20.46 9.41 -14.26
C ASP A 211 19.13 8.68 -13.97
N THR A 212 18.96 7.43 -14.43
CA THR A 212 17.71 6.67 -14.26
C THR A 212 17.75 5.85 -12.98
N LEU A 213 16.88 6.18 -12.03
CA LEU A 213 16.81 5.51 -10.72
C LEU A 213 15.95 4.24 -10.74
N GLY A 214 15.09 4.07 -11.75
CA GLY A 214 14.14 2.96 -11.79
C GLY A 214 13.44 2.81 -13.13
N TYR A 215 12.86 1.64 -13.34
CA TYR A 215 12.00 1.33 -14.48
C TYR A 215 10.72 0.67 -14.00
N TYR A 216 9.58 0.97 -14.64
CA TYR A 216 8.32 0.30 -14.34
C TYR A 216 7.41 0.12 -15.56
N VAL A 217 6.93 -1.11 -15.74
CA VAL A 217 5.87 -1.52 -16.68
C VAL A 217 4.59 -1.74 -15.90
N TYR A 218 3.59 -0.93 -16.21
CA TYR A 218 2.25 -1.13 -15.69
C TYR A 218 1.50 -2.17 -16.53
N PRO A 219 0.93 -3.21 -15.90
CA PRO A 219 0.10 -4.17 -16.62
C PRO A 219 -1.23 -3.52 -17.03
N ASN A 220 -1.85 -4.10 -18.04
CA ASN A 220 -3.18 -3.74 -18.53
C ASN A 220 -3.88 -4.99 -19.08
N PRO A 221 -5.16 -4.92 -19.47
CA PRO A 221 -5.89 -6.10 -19.92
C PRO A 221 -5.33 -6.79 -21.17
N GLU A 222 -4.55 -6.09 -21.99
CA GLU A 222 -3.90 -6.62 -23.21
C GLU A 222 -2.47 -7.12 -22.96
N GLN A 223 -1.78 -6.55 -21.96
CA GLN A 223 -0.46 -6.97 -21.49
C GLN A 223 -0.47 -7.10 -19.97
N VAL A 224 -0.72 -8.32 -19.50
CA VAL A 224 -0.95 -8.61 -18.07
C VAL A 224 0.34 -8.74 -17.25
N HIS A 225 1.49 -8.80 -17.92
CA HIS A 225 2.80 -8.83 -17.25
C HIS A 225 3.22 -7.41 -16.86
N GLY A 226 3.40 -7.22 -15.55
CA GLY A 226 3.90 -5.98 -14.97
C GLY A 226 5.22 -6.22 -14.27
N GLY A 227 5.99 -5.17 -14.04
CA GLY A 227 7.24 -5.30 -13.31
C GLY A 227 8.17 -4.11 -13.45
N GLY A 228 9.21 -4.10 -12.65
CA GLY A 228 10.14 -2.98 -12.60
C GLY A 228 11.27 -3.19 -11.61
N ALA A 229 12.19 -2.24 -11.58
CA ALA A 229 13.27 -2.15 -10.62
C ALA A 229 13.17 -0.81 -9.87
N LEU A 230 13.18 -0.88 -8.54
CA LEU A 230 13.13 0.29 -7.66
C LEU A 230 14.35 0.31 -6.75
N PRO A 231 14.94 1.48 -6.48
CA PRO A 231 16.15 1.57 -5.69
C PRO A 231 15.88 1.30 -4.21
N LEU A 232 16.86 0.70 -3.54
CA LEU A 232 16.93 0.49 -2.10
C LEU A 232 17.97 1.43 -1.45
N GLU A 233 17.89 1.58 -0.14
CA GLU A 233 18.73 2.48 0.67
C GLU A 233 20.23 2.16 0.62
N ASP A 234 20.61 0.95 0.24
CA ASP A 234 22.01 0.50 0.14
C ASP A 234 22.57 0.60 -1.31
N GLY A 235 21.82 1.23 -2.22
CA GLY A 235 22.18 1.36 -3.64
C GLY A 235 21.88 0.12 -4.49
N SER A 236 21.37 -0.96 -3.88
CA SER A 236 20.81 -2.09 -4.65
C SER A 236 19.42 -1.75 -5.19
N HIS A 237 18.86 -2.62 -6.02
CA HIS A 237 17.52 -2.47 -6.58
C HIS A 237 16.68 -3.71 -6.28
N LEU A 238 15.43 -3.48 -5.88
CA LEU A 238 14.44 -4.53 -5.73
C LEU A 238 13.68 -4.65 -7.04
N VAL A 239 13.88 -5.77 -7.73
CA VAL A 239 13.17 -6.14 -8.95
C VAL A 239 11.89 -6.86 -8.57
N ILE A 240 10.77 -6.45 -9.18
CA ILE A 240 9.48 -7.12 -9.06
C ILE A 240 8.92 -7.44 -10.44
N VAL A 241 8.32 -8.61 -10.57
CA VAL A 241 7.49 -9.01 -11.71
C VAL A 241 6.15 -9.53 -11.22
N SER A 242 5.11 -9.35 -12.03
CA SER A 242 3.74 -9.74 -11.70
C SER A 242 3.05 -10.42 -12.87
N GLY A 243 2.25 -11.44 -12.56
CA GLY A 243 1.39 -12.16 -13.50
C GLY A 243 0.06 -12.54 -12.87
N LEU A 244 -0.95 -12.82 -13.69
CA LEU A 244 -2.29 -13.21 -13.25
C LEU A 244 -2.39 -14.71 -12.98
N ARG A 245 -3.59 -15.14 -12.57
CA ARG A 245 -3.93 -16.54 -12.31
C ARG A 245 -3.55 -17.43 -13.49
N GLY A 246 -2.80 -18.50 -13.22
CA GLY A 246 -2.33 -19.47 -14.22
C GLY A 246 -1.07 -19.04 -14.97
N ASP A 247 -0.55 -17.84 -14.71
CA ASP A 247 0.73 -17.36 -15.24
C ASP A 247 1.55 -16.67 -14.14
N GLU A 248 1.52 -17.26 -12.94
CA GLU A 248 2.18 -16.71 -11.77
C GLU A 248 3.72 -16.72 -11.95
N PRO A 249 4.42 -15.64 -11.55
CA PRO A 249 5.87 -15.63 -11.58
C PRO A 249 6.47 -16.80 -10.76
N PRO A 250 7.52 -17.44 -11.29
CA PRO A 250 8.19 -18.56 -10.63
C PRO A 250 8.96 -18.13 -9.38
N LYS A 251 9.35 -19.11 -8.57
CA LYS A 251 10.17 -18.90 -7.36
C LYS A 251 11.62 -19.36 -7.53
N GLY A 252 11.95 -20.06 -8.62
CA GLY A 252 13.32 -20.41 -8.95
C GLY A 252 14.07 -19.22 -9.55
N ASP A 253 15.36 -19.10 -9.24
CA ASP A 253 16.19 -17.96 -9.64
C ASP A 253 16.33 -17.85 -11.18
N ASP A 254 16.68 -18.94 -11.87
CA ASP A 254 16.81 -18.95 -13.34
C ASP A 254 15.46 -18.73 -14.05
N GLU A 255 14.39 -19.28 -13.46
CA GLU A 255 13.03 -19.12 -13.97
C GLU A 255 12.55 -17.68 -13.82
N PHE A 256 12.96 -16.99 -12.75
CA PHE A 256 12.66 -15.57 -12.51
C PHE A 256 13.24 -14.68 -13.62
N GLU A 257 14.50 -14.90 -13.97
CA GLU A 257 15.17 -14.15 -15.04
C GLU A 257 14.55 -14.44 -16.40
N THR A 258 14.14 -15.69 -16.64
CA THR A 258 13.39 -16.03 -17.86
C THR A 258 12.03 -15.33 -17.92
N TYR A 259 11.36 -15.17 -16.78
CA TYR A 259 10.05 -14.52 -16.70
C TYR A 259 10.09 -13.03 -17.04
N THR A 260 11.18 -12.31 -16.69
CA THR A 260 11.30 -10.87 -16.96
C THR A 260 11.27 -10.54 -18.46
N LYS A 261 11.67 -11.50 -19.31
CA LYS A 261 11.62 -11.40 -20.78
C LYS A 261 10.20 -11.32 -21.35
N ARG A 262 9.16 -11.59 -20.55
CA ARG A 262 7.74 -11.50 -20.95
C ARG A 262 7.17 -10.10 -20.81
N LEU A 263 7.89 -9.18 -20.15
CA LEU A 263 7.46 -7.79 -20.02
C LEU A 263 7.34 -7.13 -21.39
N GLY A 264 6.50 -6.09 -21.47
CA GLY A 264 6.24 -5.38 -22.74
C GLY A 264 7.45 -4.70 -23.37
N HIS A 265 8.60 -4.64 -22.69
CA HIS A 265 9.83 -4.07 -23.22
C HIS A 265 11.09 -4.64 -22.55
N PRO A 266 12.20 -4.85 -23.30
CA PRO A 266 13.40 -5.52 -22.80
C PRO A 266 14.39 -4.61 -22.05
N LEU A 267 13.91 -3.66 -21.24
CA LEU A 267 14.85 -2.84 -20.43
C LEU A 267 15.33 -3.59 -19.21
N LEU A 268 14.41 -4.28 -18.53
CA LEU A 268 14.67 -4.90 -17.25
C LEU A 268 15.51 -6.18 -17.39
N ASP A 269 15.20 -7.02 -18.38
CA ASP A 269 15.96 -8.23 -18.67
C ASP A 269 17.41 -7.90 -19.08
N ARG A 270 17.62 -6.91 -19.98
CA ARG A 270 18.96 -6.48 -20.37
C ARG A 270 19.79 -5.94 -19.22
N TRP A 271 19.17 -5.20 -18.31
CA TRP A 271 19.87 -4.72 -17.12
C TRP A 271 20.20 -5.86 -16.15
N ILE A 272 19.26 -6.81 -15.96
CA ILE A 272 19.47 -7.99 -15.12
C ILE A 272 20.64 -8.86 -15.62
N GLU A 273 20.81 -9.00 -16.94
CA GLU A 273 21.93 -9.77 -17.54
C GLU A 273 23.31 -9.26 -17.09
N GLU A 274 23.41 -7.99 -16.69
CA GLU A 274 24.66 -7.37 -16.25
C GLU A 274 24.75 -7.18 -14.72
N ALA A 275 23.66 -7.41 -14.00
CA ALA A 275 23.52 -7.13 -12.58
C ALA A 275 23.85 -8.37 -11.71
N GLU A 276 24.38 -8.13 -10.51
CA GLU A 276 24.65 -9.17 -9.52
C GLU A 276 23.39 -9.45 -8.68
N PRO A 277 22.88 -10.69 -8.64
CA PRO A 277 21.77 -11.03 -7.73
C PRO A 277 22.25 -11.12 -6.28
N LEU A 278 21.55 -10.46 -5.36
CA LEU A 278 21.88 -10.42 -3.93
C LEU A 278 20.95 -11.27 -3.06
N SER A 279 19.88 -11.80 -3.62
CA SER A 279 18.91 -12.64 -2.91
C SER A 279 18.38 -13.76 -3.81
N SER A 280 17.77 -14.77 -3.20
CA SER A 280 16.87 -15.68 -3.92
C SER A 280 15.59 -14.96 -4.34
N ALA A 281 14.87 -15.49 -5.33
CA ALA A 281 13.54 -15.02 -5.68
C ALA A 281 12.50 -15.37 -4.59
N PHE A 282 11.62 -14.43 -4.27
CA PHE A 282 10.53 -14.60 -3.31
C PHE A 282 9.19 -14.36 -3.97
N GLY A 283 8.29 -15.35 -3.89
CA GLY A 283 6.95 -15.28 -4.46
C GLY A 283 5.85 -14.97 -3.45
N TYR A 284 4.87 -14.16 -3.84
CA TYR A 284 3.70 -13.81 -3.03
C TYR A 284 2.40 -13.82 -3.85
N ARG A 285 1.35 -14.43 -3.29
CA ARG A 285 0.09 -14.75 -4.01
C ARG A 285 -1.19 -14.29 -3.31
N ARG A 286 -1.11 -13.64 -2.13
CA ARG A 286 -2.30 -13.17 -1.40
C ARG A 286 -2.60 -11.71 -1.75
N THR A 287 -3.18 -11.50 -2.92
CA THR A 287 -3.25 -10.16 -3.57
C THR A 287 -4.66 -9.66 -3.81
N ALA A 288 -5.68 -10.41 -3.39
CA ALA A 288 -7.07 -9.98 -3.50
C ALA A 288 -7.31 -8.66 -2.76
N ASN A 289 -8.06 -7.76 -3.40
CA ASN A 289 -8.61 -6.60 -2.72
C ASN A 289 -9.78 -7.08 -1.85
N ILE A 290 -9.74 -6.78 -0.56
CA ILE A 290 -10.79 -7.16 0.39
C ILE A 290 -11.16 -5.94 1.22
N ARG A 291 -12.43 -5.54 1.21
CA ARG A 291 -12.97 -4.48 2.06
C ARG A 291 -13.99 -5.04 3.01
N ARG A 292 -13.75 -4.89 4.31
CA ARG A 292 -14.63 -5.36 5.38
C ARG A 292 -15.52 -4.24 5.87
N ARG A 293 -16.82 -4.38 5.70
CA ARG A 293 -17.83 -3.34 5.93
C ARG A 293 -18.26 -3.24 7.40
N TYR A 294 -17.31 -2.99 8.29
CA TYR A 294 -17.58 -2.73 9.71
C TYR A 294 -18.31 -1.38 9.95
N ASP A 295 -18.41 -0.53 8.93
CA ASP A 295 -19.11 0.76 8.91
C ASP A 295 -20.65 0.65 8.85
N LEU A 296 -21.14 -0.47 8.31
CA LEU A 296 -22.56 -0.72 8.08
C LEU A 296 -23.31 -1.02 9.39
N PRO A 297 -24.63 -0.73 9.45
CA PRO A 297 -25.46 -1.17 10.56
C PRO A 297 -25.42 -2.71 10.68
N GLY A 298 -25.56 -3.21 11.91
CA GLY A 298 -25.57 -4.63 12.22
C GLY A 298 -25.31 -4.85 13.70
N ARG A 299 -25.30 -6.10 14.15
CA ARG A 299 -24.90 -6.46 15.53
C ARG A 299 -23.37 -6.37 15.64
N ARG A 300 -22.86 -5.14 15.70
CA ARG A 300 -21.45 -4.79 15.83
C ARG A 300 -21.18 -4.34 17.26
N PRO A 301 -20.37 -5.08 18.04
CA PRO A 301 -20.12 -4.73 19.42
C PRO A 301 -19.34 -3.41 19.52
N ALA A 302 -19.63 -2.62 20.54
CA ALA A 302 -18.78 -1.50 20.91
C ALA A 302 -17.40 -2.00 21.38
N GLY A 303 -16.39 -1.13 21.38
CA GLY A 303 -15.06 -1.47 21.88
C GLY A 303 -14.20 -2.29 20.90
N PHE A 304 -14.56 -2.35 19.61
CA PHE A 304 -13.75 -2.99 18.57
C PHE A 304 -13.60 -2.13 17.32
N LEU A 305 -12.37 -1.89 16.87
CA LEU A 305 -12.07 -1.23 15.59
C LEU A 305 -11.17 -2.11 14.74
N ALA A 306 -11.31 -2.04 13.43
CA ALA A 306 -10.35 -2.60 12.47
C ALA A 306 -9.66 -1.48 11.69
N THR A 307 -8.36 -1.63 11.39
CA THR A 307 -7.56 -0.67 10.61
C THR A 307 -6.50 -1.36 9.75
N GLY A 308 -5.91 -0.62 8.80
CA GLY A 308 -4.97 -1.15 7.81
C GLY A 308 -5.58 -2.29 6.98
N ASP A 309 -4.77 -3.27 6.60
CA ASP A 309 -5.22 -4.42 5.80
C ASP A 309 -6.23 -5.33 6.54
N ALA A 310 -6.38 -5.21 7.86
CA ALA A 310 -7.46 -5.90 8.57
C ALA A 310 -8.83 -5.32 8.17
N LEU A 311 -8.89 -4.01 7.87
CA LEU A 311 -10.10 -3.33 7.41
C LEU A 311 -10.25 -3.35 5.88
N CYS A 312 -9.19 -2.98 5.17
CA CYS A 312 -9.19 -2.81 3.72
C CYS A 312 -7.84 -3.25 3.15
N THR A 313 -7.78 -4.47 2.62
CA THR A 313 -6.61 -5.02 1.92
C THR A 313 -6.63 -4.57 0.48
N PHE A 314 -5.48 -4.12 -0.02
CA PHE A 314 -5.29 -3.75 -1.42
C PHE A 314 -4.35 -4.70 -2.14
N ASN A 315 -4.54 -4.75 -3.45
CA ASN A 315 -3.57 -5.32 -4.35
C ASN A 315 -2.22 -4.54 -4.28
N PRO A 316 -1.10 -5.18 -3.91
CA PRO A 316 0.18 -4.50 -3.66
C PRO A 316 0.77 -3.71 -4.84
N ILE A 317 0.36 -3.99 -6.08
CA ILE A 317 0.94 -3.38 -7.30
C ILE A 317 0.81 -1.86 -7.29
N TYR A 318 -0.21 -1.34 -6.61
CA TYR A 318 -0.48 0.10 -6.53
C TYR A 318 0.31 0.81 -5.43
N GLY A 319 1.01 0.08 -4.54
CA GLY A 319 1.83 0.68 -3.49
C GLY A 319 1.05 1.46 -2.41
N GLN A 320 -0.25 1.24 -2.28
CA GLN A 320 -1.14 2.10 -1.48
C GLN A 320 -1.18 1.77 0.02
N GLY A 321 -0.84 0.54 0.41
CA GLY A 321 -1.10 0.05 1.77
C GLY A 321 -0.50 0.89 2.90
N MET A 322 0.75 1.33 2.76
CA MET A 322 1.41 2.16 3.78
C MET A 322 0.81 3.55 3.89
N ALA A 323 0.49 4.17 2.75
CA ALA A 323 -0.16 5.47 2.72
C ALA A 323 -1.55 5.40 3.35
N VAL A 324 -2.34 4.38 3.00
CA VAL A 324 -3.68 4.19 3.57
C VAL A 324 -3.60 3.91 5.08
N ALA A 325 -2.62 3.14 5.55
CA ALA A 325 -2.41 2.91 6.98
C ALA A 325 -2.16 4.23 7.75
N ALA A 326 -1.30 5.09 7.22
CA ALA A 326 -1.04 6.40 7.81
C ALA A 326 -2.25 7.34 7.76
N MET A 327 -2.93 7.41 6.61
CA MET A 327 -4.16 8.21 6.45
C MET A 327 -5.30 7.71 7.36
N SER A 328 -5.38 6.39 7.58
CA SER A 328 -6.34 5.77 8.51
C SER A 328 -6.07 6.17 9.96
N ALA A 329 -4.79 6.28 10.35
CA ALA A 329 -4.40 6.78 11.67
C ALA A 329 -4.70 8.29 11.83
N VAL A 330 -4.49 9.11 10.79
CA VAL A 330 -4.95 10.51 10.78
C VAL A 330 -6.48 10.58 10.97
N ALA A 331 -7.25 9.78 10.23
CA ALA A 331 -8.70 9.75 10.38
C ALA A 331 -9.15 9.27 11.77
N LEU A 332 -8.42 8.33 12.38
CA LEU A 332 -8.63 7.92 13.77
C LEU A 332 -8.41 9.09 14.74
N ARG A 333 -7.29 9.82 14.60
CA ARG A 333 -6.96 11.00 15.42
C ARG A 333 -8.05 12.05 15.31
N ASP A 334 -8.44 12.39 14.08
CA ASP A 334 -9.41 13.44 13.82
C ASP A 334 -10.81 13.05 14.32
N ALA A 335 -11.19 11.77 14.23
CA ALA A 335 -12.44 11.26 14.79
C ALA A 335 -12.49 11.32 16.33
N LEU A 336 -11.33 11.29 17.00
CA LEU A 336 -11.17 11.36 18.45
C LEU A 336 -10.85 12.78 18.97
N ALA A 337 -10.71 13.77 18.09
CA ALA A 337 -10.20 15.11 18.43
C ALA A 337 -11.08 15.87 19.45
N ASP A 338 -12.41 15.67 19.43
CA ASP A 338 -13.32 16.30 20.38
C ASP A 338 -13.24 15.64 21.76
N ARG A 339 -12.47 16.24 22.66
CA ARG A 339 -12.29 15.79 24.04
C ARG A 339 -13.57 15.86 24.89
N ARG A 340 -14.60 16.58 24.46
CA ARG A 340 -15.85 16.73 25.21
C ARG A 340 -16.85 15.62 24.93
N ARG A 341 -16.65 14.85 23.86
CA ARG A 341 -17.59 13.81 23.43
C ARG A 341 -16.85 12.57 22.94
N THR A 342 -17.03 11.46 23.65
CA THR A 342 -16.57 10.16 23.17
C THR A 342 -17.40 9.72 21.95
N PRO A 343 -16.80 9.56 20.75
CA PRO A 343 -17.54 9.08 19.58
C PRO A 343 -17.90 7.61 19.76
N THR A 344 -18.93 7.15 19.05
CA THR A 344 -19.24 5.72 18.98
C THR A 344 -18.19 5.00 18.14
N THR A 345 -17.92 3.73 18.47
CA THR A 345 -17.04 2.85 17.69
C THR A 345 -17.42 2.84 16.21
N ARG A 346 -18.72 2.80 15.89
CA ARG A 346 -19.20 2.85 14.50
C ARG A 346 -18.81 4.15 13.77
N ARG A 347 -18.92 5.31 14.43
CA ARG A 347 -18.56 6.61 13.83
C ARG A 347 -17.06 6.67 13.54
N VAL A 348 -16.23 6.16 14.46
CA VAL A 348 -14.78 6.06 14.25
C VAL A 348 -14.48 5.10 13.10
N GLN A 349 -15.11 3.92 13.08
CA GLN A 349 -14.92 2.94 12.01
C GLN A 349 -15.31 3.48 10.62
N GLN A 350 -16.37 4.29 10.54
CA GLN A 350 -16.77 5.00 9.32
C GLN A 350 -15.69 5.97 8.85
N ALA A 351 -15.11 6.76 9.75
CA ALA A 351 -14.03 7.70 9.42
C ALA A 351 -12.77 6.97 8.93
N VAL A 352 -12.36 5.91 9.63
CA VAL A 352 -11.20 5.08 9.27
C VAL A 352 -11.41 4.41 7.91
N LEU A 353 -12.60 3.84 7.64
CA LEU A 353 -12.90 3.26 6.33
C LEU A 353 -12.97 4.31 5.22
N ALA A 354 -13.50 5.51 5.50
CA ALA A 354 -13.57 6.58 4.52
C ALA A 354 -12.18 7.01 4.02
N ALA A 355 -11.15 6.95 4.88
CA ALA A 355 -9.77 7.24 4.51
C ALA A 355 -9.20 6.25 3.47
N SER A 356 -9.75 5.02 3.40
CA SER A 356 -9.30 3.97 2.48
C SER A 356 -10.05 4.00 1.12
N ARG A 357 -11.09 4.84 0.99
CA ARG A 357 -12.01 4.84 -0.15
C ARG A 357 -11.33 5.14 -1.48
N LEU A 358 -10.50 6.18 -1.53
CA LEU A 358 -9.81 6.56 -2.76
C LEU A 358 -8.92 5.44 -3.30
N ALA A 359 -8.12 4.83 -2.41
CA ALA A 359 -7.26 3.70 -2.75
C ALA A 359 -8.09 2.49 -3.23
N TRP A 360 -9.21 2.22 -2.58
CA TRP A 360 -10.13 1.17 -2.98
C TRP A 360 -10.68 1.41 -4.39
N ASP A 361 -11.20 2.61 -4.66
CA ASP A 361 -11.82 2.92 -5.94
C ASP A 361 -10.81 2.83 -7.10
N ILE A 362 -9.56 3.24 -6.88
CA ILE A 362 -8.45 3.09 -7.84
C ILE A 362 -8.15 1.61 -8.07
N SER A 363 -7.86 0.85 -7.01
CA SER A 363 -7.45 -0.55 -7.10
C SER A 363 -8.56 -1.45 -7.67
N ALA A 364 -9.78 -1.31 -7.14
CA ALA A 364 -10.95 -2.06 -7.59
C ALA A 364 -11.33 -1.73 -9.04
N GLY A 365 -11.24 -0.45 -9.42
CA GLY A 365 -11.57 0.00 -10.78
C GLY A 365 -10.62 -0.56 -11.84
N ALA A 366 -9.32 -0.64 -11.53
CA ALA A 366 -8.33 -1.24 -12.41
C ALA A 366 -8.44 -2.77 -12.44
N ASP A 367 -8.53 -3.42 -11.26
CA ASP A 367 -8.55 -4.89 -11.17
C ASP A 367 -9.83 -5.51 -11.75
N ARG A 368 -10.98 -4.82 -11.68
CA ARG A 368 -12.22 -5.28 -12.33
C ARG A 368 -12.08 -5.41 -13.85
N LYS A 369 -11.19 -4.63 -14.47
CA LYS A 369 -10.96 -4.64 -15.93
C LYS A 369 -9.97 -5.73 -16.33
N MET A 370 -9.30 -6.40 -15.39
CA MET A 370 -8.30 -7.43 -15.67
C MET A 370 -8.96 -8.77 -16.04
N PRO A 371 -8.38 -9.54 -16.98
CA PRO A 371 -8.87 -10.86 -17.33
C PRO A 371 -8.93 -11.80 -16.12
N GLY A 372 -10.03 -12.55 -15.98
CA GLY A 372 -10.18 -13.54 -14.91
C GLY A 372 -10.43 -12.95 -13.51
N ALA A 373 -10.75 -11.66 -13.37
CA ALA A 373 -11.17 -11.09 -12.10
C ALA A 373 -12.48 -11.73 -11.59
N VAL A 374 -12.47 -12.19 -10.33
CA VAL A 374 -13.64 -12.78 -9.66
C VAL A 374 -13.93 -12.08 -8.34
N GLY A 375 -15.15 -12.21 -7.82
CA GLY A 375 -15.52 -11.75 -6.48
C GLY A 375 -16.76 -10.87 -6.43
N THR A 376 -17.27 -10.66 -5.22
CA THR A 376 -18.56 -9.99 -4.96
C THR A 376 -18.60 -8.53 -5.41
N ALA A 377 -17.45 -7.85 -5.51
CA ALA A 377 -17.39 -6.45 -5.93
C ALA A 377 -17.02 -6.27 -7.42
N VAL A 378 -16.88 -7.38 -8.17
CA VAL A 378 -16.73 -7.35 -9.64
C VAL A 378 -18.06 -7.00 -10.31
N GLU A 379 -19.17 -7.52 -9.78
CA GLU A 379 -20.52 -7.39 -10.35
C GLU A 379 -21.26 -6.08 -9.97
N GLY A 380 -20.59 -5.17 -9.25
CA GLY A 380 -21.23 -4.03 -8.59
C GLY A 380 -21.10 -2.68 -9.30
N ALA A 381 -22.27 -2.12 -9.64
CA ALA A 381 -22.60 -0.79 -10.17
C ALA A 381 -22.71 -0.68 -11.70
N PRO A 382 -23.78 -0.04 -12.23
CA PRO A 382 -23.87 0.33 -13.64
C PRO A 382 -22.63 1.14 -14.02
N THR A 383 -21.95 0.74 -15.10
CA THR A 383 -20.84 1.52 -15.63
C THR A 383 -21.40 2.85 -16.15
N ASP A 384 -21.03 3.94 -15.49
CA ASP A 384 -21.19 5.28 -16.05
C ASP A 384 -20.25 5.38 -17.26
N ARG A 385 -20.81 5.06 -18.43
CA ARG A 385 -20.07 5.05 -19.70
C ARG A 385 -19.40 6.40 -19.99
N VAL A 386 -19.96 7.50 -19.48
CA VAL A 386 -19.39 8.84 -19.67
C VAL A 386 -18.17 9.01 -18.77
N ALA A 387 -18.27 8.64 -17.50
CA ALA A 387 -17.13 8.66 -16.58
C ALA A 387 -16.00 7.73 -17.03
N ASP A 388 -16.32 6.51 -17.46
CA ASP A 388 -15.32 5.56 -17.99
C ASP A 388 -14.64 6.09 -19.24
N TRP A 389 -15.40 6.66 -20.18
CA TRP A 389 -14.87 7.31 -21.37
C TRP A 389 -13.94 8.47 -21.02
N TYR A 390 -14.31 9.30 -20.04
CA TYR A 390 -13.52 10.43 -19.60
C TYR A 390 -12.20 9.97 -18.95
N LEU A 391 -12.27 9.01 -18.02
CA LEU A 391 -11.10 8.47 -17.34
C LEU A 391 -10.15 7.76 -18.31
N ARG A 392 -10.67 7.07 -19.33
CA ARG A 392 -9.83 6.52 -20.41
C ARG A 392 -9.04 7.64 -21.11
N ARG A 393 -9.69 8.77 -21.40
CA ARG A 393 -9.02 9.93 -22.03
C ARG A 393 -8.00 10.62 -21.12
N VAL A 394 -8.21 10.60 -19.81
CA VAL A 394 -7.21 11.03 -18.82
C VAL A 394 -5.97 10.13 -18.92
N THR A 395 -6.16 8.80 -18.88
CA THR A 395 -5.06 7.83 -18.96
C THR A 395 -4.32 7.89 -20.30
N GLU A 396 -5.01 8.13 -21.42
CA GLU A 396 -4.39 8.32 -22.75
C GLU A 396 -3.48 9.55 -22.81
N ARG A 397 -3.78 10.59 -22.02
CA ARG A 397 -3.06 11.89 -22.06
C ARG A 397 -2.00 12.01 -20.98
N SER A 398 -2.13 11.29 -19.87
CA SER A 398 -1.23 11.38 -18.72
C SER A 398 0.27 11.18 -19.03
N PRO A 399 0.68 10.38 -20.05
CA PRO A 399 2.10 10.22 -20.37
C PRO A 399 2.70 11.43 -21.11
N GLY A 400 1.90 12.21 -21.84
CA GLY A 400 2.37 13.27 -22.74
C GLY A 400 1.99 14.71 -22.34
N ASP A 401 0.88 14.86 -21.60
CA ASP A 401 0.34 16.17 -21.18
C ASP A 401 0.73 16.47 -19.72
N PRO A 402 1.50 17.54 -19.44
CA PRO A 402 1.95 17.85 -18.08
C PRO A 402 0.82 18.29 -17.13
N VAL A 403 -0.26 18.88 -17.64
CA VAL A 403 -1.43 19.30 -16.84
C VAL A 403 -2.23 18.06 -16.42
N VAL A 404 -2.58 17.21 -17.37
CA VAL A 404 -3.31 15.96 -17.09
C VAL A 404 -2.45 15.00 -16.28
N GLY A 405 -1.18 14.83 -16.67
CA GLY A 405 -0.23 13.96 -15.99
C GLY A 405 -0.01 14.36 -14.53
N ARG A 406 0.09 15.66 -14.22
CA ARG A 406 0.24 16.14 -12.83
C ARG A 406 -0.99 15.75 -12.00
N ALA A 407 -2.19 16.03 -12.49
CA ALA A 407 -3.42 15.70 -11.79
C ALA A 407 -3.58 14.18 -11.61
N PHE A 408 -3.29 13.41 -12.65
CA PHE A 408 -3.32 11.95 -12.63
C PHE A 408 -2.37 11.37 -11.58
N ARG A 409 -1.11 11.82 -11.56
CA ARG A 409 -0.13 11.38 -10.57
C ARG A 409 -0.53 11.76 -9.15
N ALA A 410 -1.01 12.98 -8.92
CA ALA A 410 -1.47 13.41 -7.59
C ALA A 410 -2.60 12.52 -7.04
N VAL A 411 -3.52 12.09 -7.89
CA VAL A 411 -4.59 11.15 -7.50
C VAL A 411 -4.03 9.76 -7.23
N LEU A 412 -3.15 9.23 -8.09
CA LEU A 412 -2.53 7.91 -7.88
C LEU A 412 -1.65 7.87 -6.62
N THR A 413 -0.97 8.97 -6.29
CA THR A 413 -0.17 9.10 -5.07
C THR A 413 -0.98 9.51 -3.84
N LEU A 414 -2.32 9.50 -3.94
CA LEU A 414 -3.27 9.80 -2.86
C LEU A 414 -3.06 11.20 -2.24
N SER A 415 -2.46 12.14 -2.96
CA SER A 415 -2.24 13.53 -2.51
C SER A 415 -3.34 14.49 -2.98
N ALA A 416 -4.21 14.04 -3.89
CA ALA A 416 -5.38 14.79 -4.34
C ALA A 416 -6.61 13.87 -4.50
N PRO A 417 -7.83 14.40 -4.31
CA PRO A 417 -9.06 13.64 -4.58
C PRO A 417 -9.29 13.43 -6.09
N VAL A 418 -10.10 12.43 -6.46
CA VAL A 418 -10.46 12.14 -7.87
C VAL A 418 -11.05 13.36 -8.58
N SER A 419 -11.73 14.25 -7.86
CA SER A 419 -12.28 15.50 -8.41
C SER A 419 -11.21 16.41 -9.05
N ALA A 420 -9.94 16.27 -8.68
CA ALA A 420 -8.83 16.98 -9.32
C ALA A 420 -8.69 16.63 -10.82
N LEU A 421 -9.10 15.43 -11.23
CA LEU A 421 -9.13 15.03 -12.65
C LEU A 421 -10.20 15.79 -13.46
N PHE A 422 -11.12 16.46 -12.79
CA PHE A 422 -12.22 17.22 -13.41
C PHE A 422 -12.03 18.74 -13.23
N ALA A 423 -10.89 19.18 -12.69
CA ALA A 423 -10.58 20.61 -12.58
C ALA A 423 -10.61 21.27 -13.98
N PRO A 424 -11.06 22.54 -14.11
CA PRO A 424 -11.26 23.16 -15.42
C PRO A 424 -10.07 23.07 -16.40
N PRO A 425 -8.80 23.27 -15.98
CA PRO A 425 -7.66 23.08 -16.88
C PRO A 425 -7.48 21.64 -17.37
N VAL A 426 -7.70 20.66 -16.49
CA VAL A 426 -7.60 19.23 -16.81
C VAL A 426 -8.74 18.83 -17.74
N ALA A 427 -9.98 19.21 -17.41
CA ALA A 427 -11.15 18.92 -18.23
C ALA A 427 -11.03 19.54 -19.63
N ARG A 428 -10.52 20.77 -19.74
CA ARG A 428 -10.26 21.40 -21.04
C ARG A 428 -9.24 20.61 -21.86
N ALA A 429 -8.13 20.19 -21.26
CA ALA A 429 -7.10 19.38 -21.93
C ALA A 429 -7.63 18.00 -22.37
N VAL A 430 -8.44 17.36 -21.51
CA VAL A 430 -9.04 16.04 -21.78
C VAL A 430 -10.11 16.09 -22.87
N LEU A 431 -10.98 17.11 -22.85
CA LEU A 431 -12.11 17.22 -23.76
C LEU A 431 -11.75 17.80 -25.14
N PHE A 432 -10.83 18.78 -25.17
CA PHE A 432 -10.57 19.56 -26.38
C PHE A 432 -9.11 19.47 -26.87
N GLY A 433 -8.19 19.00 -26.03
CA GLY A 433 -6.78 18.83 -26.41
C GLY A 433 -6.54 17.50 -27.15
N PRO A 434 -5.70 17.48 -28.21
CA PRO A 434 -5.20 16.23 -28.75
C PRO A 434 -4.30 15.51 -27.72
N PRO A 435 -4.15 14.17 -27.78
CA PRO A 435 -3.13 13.49 -27.00
C PRO A 435 -1.73 14.09 -27.30
N GLY A 436 -1.01 14.50 -26.25
CA GLY A 436 0.34 15.01 -26.39
C GLY A 436 1.29 13.96 -26.98
N PRO A 437 2.36 14.37 -27.69
CA PRO A 437 3.37 13.43 -28.17
C PRO A 437 3.99 12.69 -27.00
N THR A 438 4.28 11.40 -27.20
CA THR A 438 4.98 10.54 -26.24
C THR A 438 6.24 10.00 -26.91
N PRO A 439 7.33 9.74 -26.15
CA PRO A 439 8.52 9.15 -26.72
C PRO A 439 8.21 7.82 -27.43
N THR A 440 8.89 7.55 -28.55
CA THR A 440 8.79 6.27 -29.28
C THR A 440 9.77 5.22 -28.76
N ARG A 441 10.83 5.67 -28.07
CA ARG A 441 11.85 4.86 -27.41
C ARG A 441 11.89 5.20 -25.92
N PRO A 442 12.46 4.33 -25.06
CA PRO A 442 12.70 4.66 -23.65
C PRO A 442 13.39 6.02 -23.51
N PRO A 443 12.83 6.97 -22.74
CA PRO A 443 13.45 8.26 -22.53
C PRO A 443 14.66 8.15 -21.58
N GLU A 444 15.85 8.39 -22.13
CA GLU A 444 17.12 8.25 -21.40
C GLU A 444 17.42 9.44 -20.48
N ALA A 445 16.85 10.62 -20.74
CA ALA A 445 17.12 11.85 -19.99
C ALA A 445 15.85 12.68 -19.76
N LEU A 446 15.95 13.61 -18.81
CA LEU A 446 14.97 14.68 -18.60
C LEU A 446 14.85 15.53 -19.87
N GLU A 447 13.63 15.86 -20.26
CA GLU A 447 13.39 16.82 -21.35
C GLU A 447 13.73 18.23 -20.88
N GLU A 448 14.53 18.95 -21.67
CA GLU A 448 14.75 20.38 -21.44
C GLU A 448 13.42 21.13 -21.58
N PRO A 449 13.12 22.10 -20.69
CA PRO A 449 11.92 22.91 -20.82
C PRO A 449 11.95 23.62 -22.18
N VAL A 450 10.99 23.29 -23.04
CA VAL A 450 10.77 24.01 -24.29
C VAL A 450 10.41 25.44 -23.89
N GLU A 451 11.33 26.40 -24.10
CA GLU A 451 10.99 27.81 -23.98
C GLU A 451 9.79 28.08 -24.89
N PRO A 452 8.73 28.74 -24.40
CA PRO A 452 7.62 29.11 -25.26
C PRO A 452 8.16 30.07 -26.33
N GLY A 453 8.32 29.54 -27.54
CA GLY A 453 8.82 30.29 -28.69
C GLY A 453 7.98 31.55 -28.94
N HIS A 454 8.71 32.65 -29.12
CA HIS A 454 8.22 33.99 -29.46
C HIS A 454 7.40 34.04 -30.74
#